data_AF-A0A0B4H4Z4-F1
#
_entry.id   AF-A0A0B4H4Z4-F1
#
_cell.length_a   1.000
_cell.length_b   1.000
_cell.length_c   1.000
_cell.angle_alpha   90.00
_cell.angle_beta   90.00
_cell.angle_gamma   90.00
#
_symmetry.space_group_name_H-M   'P 1'
#
loop_
_entity.id
_entity.type
_entity.pdbx_description
1 polymer ?
#
loop_
_entity_poly.entity_id
_entity_poly.type
_entity_poly.pdbx_seq_one_letter_code
_entity_poly.pdbx_strand_id
1 'polypeptide(L)'
;MENEYPFKKLPEAWEGIFAPDNGVINVPLLVRTLARLAKDYGAHTQQYTEVKRLVPVKENGEDTWRVETRVNGDEAVLFRARKIIIAAGAYTNHVVQPSFNFKLKLNIWEMVASYFSVNAGPSGTLFPSMWFQFANDKHGRSRLFYGFPTVEWGPPNVCRIAVDAATRQITDPNLRCGSVVNPEDIHDTQQFIKEHLVGVDHMTPAYTLSCLQTNTFDNMFVLDYIPEQYLQGGARDSVAVFTAGWAMKFVPLIGRALKDMVLNGHSEYALDEFKIDRLDPKSKGKYGKPQAGIIDEADADFANSWEHL
;
A
#
# COMPACT_ATOMS: atom_id res chain seq x y z
N MET A 1 -8.42 23.79 19.52
CA MET A 1 -8.07 22.36 19.57
C MET A 1 -8.40 21.77 20.94
N GLU A 2 -7.66 22.07 22.02
CA GLU A 2 -7.88 21.43 23.35
C GLU A 2 -9.21 21.78 24.03
N ASN A 3 -9.78 22.96 23.75
CA ASN A 3 -11.07 23.37 24.30
C ASN A 3 -12.27 22.69 23.62
N GLU A 4 -12.07 22.10 22.44
CA GLU A 4 -13.16 21.59 21.58
C GLU A 4 -13.04 20.09 21.29
N TYR A 5 -11.82 19.57 21.28
CA TYR A 5 -11.50 18.20 20.89
C TYR A 5 -10.74 17.50 22.02
N PRO A 6 -10.74 16.16 22.08
CA PRO A 6 -10.23 15.39 23.23
C PRO A 6 -8.70 15.31 23.27
N PHE A 7 -8.03 16.44 23.07
CA PHE A 7 -6.59 16.62 23.20
C PHE A 7 -6.26 17.40 24.47
N LYS A 8 -5.07 17.18 25.01
CA LYS A 8 -4.53 17.90 26.17
C LYS A 8 -3.01 18.03 26.05
N LYS A 9 -2.45 19.01 26.77
CA LYS A 9 -1.00 19.23 26.87
C LYS A 9 -0.30 19.27 25.51
N LEU A 10 -0.97 19.82 24.49
CA LEU A 10 -0.36 20.13 23.22
C LEU A 10 0.67 21.25 23.45
N PRO A 11 1.88 21.15 22.88
CA PRO A 11 2.87 22.23 22.97
C PRO A 11 2.31 23.55 22.44
N GLU A 12 2.62 24.67 23.12
CA GLU A 12 2.11 26.00 22.74
C GLU A 12 2.50 26.42 21.31
N ALA A 13 3.62 25.91 20.80
CA ALA A 13 4.10 26.18 19.45
C ALA A 13 3.40 25.35 18.36
N TRP A 14 2.47 24.46 18.72
CA TRP A 14 1.74 23.66 17.73
C TRP A 14 0.58 24.45 17.13
N GLU A 15 0.44 24.32 15.82
CA GLU A 15 -0.66 24.87 15.06
C GLU A 15 -1.57 23.73 14.57
N GLY A 16 -2.86 24.02 14.39
CA GLY A 16 -3.85 23.06 13.96
C GLY A 16 -4.68 23.60 12.81
N ILE A 17 -4.92 22.75 11.80
CA ILE A 17 -5.83 23.04 10.70
C ILE A 17 -6.97 22.02 10.78
N PHE A 18 -8.20 22.52 10.80
CA PHE A 18 -9.40 21.68 10.76
C PHE A 18 -9.99 21.67 9.35
N ALA A 19 -10.09 20.48 8.75
CA ALA A 19 -10.71 20.26 7.45
C ALA A 19 -12.09 19.61 7.66
N PRO A 20 -13.20 20.36 7.52
CA PRO A 20 -14.55 19.85 7.81
C PRO A 20 -15.03 18.78 6.83
N ASP A 21 -14.40 18.68 5.67
CA ASP A 21 -14.66 17.71 4.61
C ASP A 21 -13.81 16.44 4.72
N ASN A 22 -12.96 16.33 5.74
CA ASN A 22 -12.20 15.13 6.04
C ASN A 22 -13.11 13.98 6.49
N GLY A 23 -12.75 12.73 6.20
CA GLY A 23 -13.61 11.59 6.47
C GLY A 23 -12.91 10.25 6.62
N VAL A 24 -13.71 9.23 6.93
CA VAL A 24 -13.26 7.85 7.12
C VAL A 24 -13.88 6.95 6.08
N ILE A 25 -13.07 6.09 5.47
CA ILE A 25 -13.53 5.11 4.48
C ILE A 25 -13.81 3.79 5.19
N ASN A 26 -15.02 3.25 5.01
CA ASN A 26 -15.32 1.86 5.32
C ASN A 26 -14.68 0.95 4.27
N VAL A 27 -13.39 0.64 4.44
CA VAL A 27 -12.59 -0.13 3.46
C VAL A 27 -13.21 -1.50 3.13
N PRO A 28 -13.66 -2.32 4.10
CA PRO A 28 -14.31 -3.60 3.78
C PRO A 28 -15.60 -3.45 2.97
N LEU A 29 -16.38 -2.39 3.21
CA LEU A 29 -17.59 -2.12 2.42
C LEU A 29 -17.23 -1.63 1.01
N LEU A 30 -16.27 -0.72 0.88
CA LEU A 30 -15.79 -0.21 -0.40
C LEU A 30 -15.33 -1.36 -1.29
N VAL A 31 -14.43 -2.22 -0.81
CA VAL A 31 -13.87 -3.33 -1.58
C VAL A 31 -14.95 -4.32 -2.00
N ARG A 32 -15.84 -4.73 -1.07
CA ARG A 32 -16.96 -5.61 -1.42
C ARG A 32 -17.89 -5.01 -2.46
N THR A 33 -18.18 -3.72 -2.33
CA THR A 33 -19.10 -3.03 -3.25
C THR A 33 -18.50 -2.96 -4.64
N LEU A 34 -17.24 -2.56 -4.76
CA LEU A 34 -16.54 -2.52 -6.04
C LEU A 34 -16.42 -3.90 -6.69
N ALA A 35 -16.07 -4.93 -5.91
CA ALA A 35 -15.97 -6.30 -6.40
C ALA A 35 -17.33 -6.84 -6.89
N ARG A 36 -18.41 -6.57 -6.14
CA ARG A 36 -19.77 -6.97 -6.54
C ARG A 36 -20.19 -6.26 -7.81
N LEU A 37 -20.01 -4.94 -7.88
CA LEU A 37 -20.35 -4.17 -9.08
C LEU A 37 -19.57 -4.66 -10.30
N ALA A 38 -18.27 -4.91 -10.17
CA ALA A 38 -17.47 -5.45 -11.26
C ALA A 38 -18.05 -6.77 -11.78
N LYS A 39 -18.42 -7.69 -10.87
CA LYS A 39 -19.08 -8.95 -11.23
C LYS A 39 -20.43 -8.76 -11.90
N ASP A 40 -21.26 -7.85 -11.39
CA ASP A 40 -22.58 -7.54 -11.96
C ASP A 40 -22.46 -6.95 -13.38
N TYR A 41 -21.35 -6.27 -13.69
CA TYR A 41 -20.99 -5.80 -15.04
C TYR A 41 -20.24 -6.84 -15.89
N GLY A 42 -20.15 -8.10 -15.44
CA GLY A 42 -19.59 -9.22 -16.21
C GLY A 42 -18.10 -9.51 -15.97
N ALA A 43 -17.46 -8.87 -14.99
CA ALA A 43 -16.10 -9.24 -14.61
C ALA A 43 -16.08 -10.65 -13.98
N HIS A 44 -15.11 -11.46 -14.40
CA HIS A 44 -14.84 -12.75 -13.78
C HIS A 44 -13.78 -12.60 -12.69
N THR A 45 -14.07 -13.13 -11.50
CA THR A 45 -13.14 -13.14 -10.37
C THR A 45 -12.72 -14.57 -10.06
N GLN A 46 -11.41 -14.82 -10.07
CA GLN A 46 -10.83 -16.10 -9.66
C GLN A 46 -10.05 -15.90 -8.36
N GLN A 47 -10.47 -16.59 -7.29
CA GLN A 47 -9.81 -16.53 -5.97
C GLN A 47 -8.85 -17.71 -5.80
N TYR A 48 -8.01 -17.64 -4.74
CA TYR A 48 -7.02 -18.68 -4.42
C TYR A 48 -6.11 -19.04 -5.59
N THR A 49 -5.82 -18.06 -6.45
CA THR A 49 -5.09 -18.24 -7.70
C THR A 49 -3.92 -17.27 -7.71
N GLU A 50 -2.75 -17.81 -7.40
CA GLU A 50 -1.51 -17.06 -7.35
C GLU A 50 -0.94 -16.93 -8.77
N VAL A 51 -0.66 -15.70 -9.22
CA VAL A 51 0.07 -15.47 -10.47
C VAL A 51 1.54 -15.72 -10.22
N LYS A 52 2.13 -16.65 -10.98
CA LYS A 52 3.54 -17.01 -10.89
C LYS A 52 4.39 -16.27 -11.92
N ARG A 53 3.88 -16.10 -13.14
CA ARG A 53 4.63 -15.49 -14.23
C ARG A 53 3.72 -15.00 -15.36
N LEU A 54 4.14 -13.93 -16.02
CA LEU A 54 3.59 -13.44 -17.27
C LEU A 54 4.58 -13.77 -18.39
N VAL A 55 4.11 -14.41 -19.46
CA VAL A 55 4.93 -14.81 -20.60
C VAL A 55 4.32 -14.25 -21.88
N PRO A 56 5.05 -13.44 -22.66
CA PRO A 56 4.56 -12.98 -23.95
C PRO A 56 4.55 -14.17 -24.93
N VAL A 57 3.45 -14.32 -25.65
CA VAL A 57 3.29 -15.37 -26.67
C VAL A 57 2.61 -14.78 -27.90
N LYS A 58 2.83 -15.41 -29.06
CA LYS A 58 2.09 -15.13 -30.29
C LYS A 58 1.08 -16.23 -30.53
N GLU A 59 -0.20 -15.89 -30.53
CA GLU A 59 -1.28 -16.82 -30.85
C GLU A 59 -2.05 -16.26 -32.05
N ASN A 60 -2.15 -17.04 -33.12
CA ASN A 60 -2.80 -16.64 -34.37
C ASN A 60 -2.27 -15.33 -34.98
N GLY A 61 -0.98 -15.02 -34.74
CA GLY A 61 -0.34 -13.80 -35.22
C GLY A 61 -0.60 -12.55 -34.37
N GLU A 62 -1.36 -12.65 -33.28
CA GLU A 62 -1.58 -11.57 -32.33
C GLU A 62 -0.66 -11.69 -31.11
N ASP A 63 -0.16 -10.55 -30.64
CA ASP A 63 0.58 -10.47 -29.38
C ASP A 63 -0.39 -10.62 -28.19
N THR A 64 -0.11 -11.60 -27.34
CA THR A 64 -0.90 -11.89 -26.14
C THR A 64 0.01 -12.31 -24.99
N TRP A 65 -0.53 -12.27 -23.78
CA TRP A 65 0.17 -12.74 -22.59
C TRP A 65 -0.46 -14.03 -22.09
N ARG A 66 0.38 -15.04 -21.87
CA ARG A 66 0.04 -16.20 -21.06
C ARG A 66 0.29 -15.85 -19.60
N VAL A 67 -0.73 -16.01 -18.77
CA VAL A 67 -0.66 -15.82 -17.32
C VAL A 67 -0.57 -17.19 -16.67
N GLU A 68 0.60 -17.51 -16.13
CA GLU A 68 0.84 -18.77 -15.44
C GLU A 68 0.43 -18.63 -13.97
N THR A 69 -0.45 -19.51 -13.51
CA THR A 69 -1.00 -19.44 -12.15
C THR A 69 -0.91 -20.77 -11.40
N ARG A 70 -1.09 -20.70 -10.09
CA ARG A 70 -1.31 -21.85 -9.20
C ARG A 70 -2.60 -21.65 -8.42
N VAL A 71 -3.57 -22.53 -8.62
CA VAL A 71 -4.85 -22.54 -7.91
C VAL A 71 -4.74 -23.46 -6.71
N ASN A 72 -5.17 -22.98 -5.53
CA ASN A 72 -5.07 -23.70 -4.27
C ASN A 72 -3.65 -24.21 -3.96
N GLY A 73 -2.61 -23.50 -4.42
CA GLY A 73 -1.21 -23.82 -4.22
C GLY A 73 -0.59 -24.73 -5.29
N ASP A 74 -1.34 -25.71 -5.80
CA ASP A 74 -0.74 -26.82 -6.55
C ASP A 74 -1.20 -26.93 -8.01
N GLU A 75 -2.45 -26.55 -8.31
CA GLU A 75 -3.03 -26.77 -9.64
C GLU A 75 -2.57 -25.70 -10.63
N ALA A 76 -1.89 -26.13 -11.71
CA ALA A 76 -1.46 -25.21 -12.75
C ALA A 76 -2.62 -24.84 -13.68
N VAL A 77 -3.00 -23.56 -13.67
CA VAL A 77 -4.02 -23.01 -14.58
C VAL A 77 -3.41 -21.87 -15.40
N LEU A 78 -3.79 -21.80 -16.67
CA LEU A 78 -3.31 -20.80 -17.62
C LEU A 78 -4.45 -19.89 -18.05
N PHE A 79 -4.22 -18.58 -17.95
CA PHE A 79 -5.11 -17.56 -18.52
C PHE A 79 -4.42 -16.83 -19.67
N ARG A 80 -5.21 -16.09 -20.44
CA ARG A 80 -4.74 -15.28 -21.57
C ARG A 80 -5.30 -13.88 -21.49
N ALA A 81 -4.46 -12.90 -21.79
CA ALA A 81 -4.90 -11.50 -21.85
C ALA A 81 -4.02 -10.70 -22.82
N ARG A 82 -4.62 -9.77 -23.56
CA ARG A 82 -3.86 -8.81 -24.39
C ARG A 82 -3.27 -7.65 -23.59
N LYS A 83 -3.96 -7.29 -22.50
CA LYS A 83 -3.57 -6.21 -21.58
C LYS A 83 -3.62 -6.73 -20.15
N ILE A 84 -2.64 -6.36 -19.33
CA ILE A 84 -2.50 -6.78 -17.95
C ILE A 84 -2.36 -5.55 -17.05
N ILE A 85 -3.00 -5.60 -15.88
CA ILE A 85 -2.77 -4.68 -14.77
C ILE A 85 -2.23 -5.51 -13.60
N ILE A 86 -1.05 -5.13 -13.10
CA ILE A 86 -0.46 -5.68 -11.87
C ILE A 86 -0.78 -4.74 -10.72
N ALA A 87 -1.72 -5.12 -9.86
CA ALA A 87 -2.11 -4.35 -8.66
C ALA A 87 -1.95 -5.18 -7.39
N ALA A 88 -0.80 -5.85 -7.24
CA ALA A 88 -0.55 -6.86 -6.20
C ALA A 88 -0.02 -6.30 -4.87
N GLY A 89 0.02 -4.97 -4.70
CA GLY A 89 0.49 -4.33 -3.46
C GLY A 89 1.90 -4.80 -3.08
N ALA A 90 2.08 -5.25 -1.83
CA ALA A 90 3.36 -5.75 -1.32
C ALA A 90 3.92 -6.96 -2.10
N TYR A 91 3.06 -7.72 -2.78
CA TYR A 91 3.43 -8.89 -3.59
C TYR A 91 3.79 -8.55 -5.04
N THR A 92 3.89 -7.26 -5.39
CA THR A 92 4.19 -6.84 -6.78
C THR A 92 5.45 -7.49 -7.34
N ASN A 93 6.53 -7.59 -6.55
CA ASN A 93 7.78 -8.22 -7.00
C ASN A 93 7.64 -9.73 -7.24
N HIS A 94 6.69 -10.42 -6.61
CA HIS A 94 6.45 -11.85 -6.86
C HIS A 94 5.85 -12.10 -8.26
N VAL A 95 5.30 -11.07 -8.91
CA VAL A 95 4.87 -11.13 -10.31
C VAL A 95 5.93 -10.50 -11.22
N VAL A 96 6.44 -9.32 -10.87
CA VAL A 96 7.34 -8.54 -11.73
C VAL A 96 8.68 -9.26 -11.94
N GLN A 97 9.30 -9.79 -10.88
CA GLN A 97 10.60 -10.43 -10.98
C GLN A 97 10.63 -11.66 -11.89
N PRO A 98 9.79 -12.70 -11.70
CA PRO A 98 9.79 -13.86 -12.59
C PRO A 98 9.31 -13.54 -14.01
N SER A 99 8.54 -12.47 -14.21
CA SER A 99 8.01 -12.09 -15.53
C SER A 99 8.99 -11.26 -16.36
N PHE A 100 9.73 -10.35 -15.73
CA PHE A 100 10.46 -9.28 -16.41
C PHE A 100 11.94 -9.18 -16.04
N ASN A 101 12.43 -10.04 -15.15
CA ASN A 101 13.84 -10.11 -14.71
C ASN A 101 14.36 -8.83 -14.04
N PHE A 102 13.49 -8.07 -13.38
CA PHE A 102 13.86 -6.98 -12.48
C PHE A 102 12.90 -6.95 -11.29
N LYS A 103 13.26 -6.25 -10.22
CA LYS A 103 12.35 -6.01 -9.10
C LYS A 103 12.27 -4.52 -8.81
N LEU A 104 11.21 -4.10 -8.13
CA LEU A 104 11.12 -2.76 -7.58
C LEU A 104 11.81 -2.72 -6.21
N LYS A 105 12.52 -1.63 -5.90
CA LYS A 105 13.11 -1.34 -4.58
C LYS A 105 12.02 -0.94 -3.60
N LEU A 106 11.22 -1.91 -3.19
CA LEU A 106 10.12 -1.74 -2.25
C LEU A 106 10.64 -1.83 -0.81
N ASN A 107 10.30 -0.82 -0.02
CA ASN A 107 10.42 -0.84 1.42
C ASN A 107 9.03 -1.12 2.03
N ILE A 108 8.81 -2.33 2.53
CA ILE A 108 7.51 -2.79 3.03
C ILE A 108 7.50 -2.64 4.55
N TRP A 109 6.67 -1.73 5.03
CA TRP A 109 6.46 -1.46 6.45
C TRP A 109 5.41 -2.42 7.00
N GLU A 110 5.74 -3.11 8.10
CA GLU A 110 4.76 -3.84 8.89
C GLU A 110 4.09 -2.88 9.88
N MET A 111 3.10 -2.14 9.36
CA MET A 111 2.34 -1.17 10.12
C MET A 111 1.52 -1.84 11.21
N VAL A 112 1.57 -1.28 12.42
CA VAL A 112 0.71 -1.67 13.54
C VAL A 112 -0.42 -0.64 13.66
N ALA A 113 -1.65 -1.11 13.80
CA ALA A 113 -2.78 -0.25 14.15
C ALA A 113 -3.50 -0.79 15.38
N SER A 114 -3.70 0.09 16.36
CA SER A 114 -4.33 -0.25 17.63
C SER A 114 -5.65 0.48 17.80
N TYR A 115 -6.57 -0.21 18.45
CA TYR A 115 -7.91 0.25 18.77
C TYR A 115 -8.01 0.40 20.28
N PHE A 116 -8.49 1.54 20.76
CA PHE A 116 -8.54 1.87 22.18
C PHE A 116 -9.96 2.25 22.57
N SER A 117 -10.38 1.75 23.72
CA SER A 117 -11.66 2.12 24.33
C SER A 117 -11.68 3.61 24.65
N VAL A 118 -12.80 4.26 24.36
CA VAL A 118 -13.05 5.66 24.72
C VAL A 118 -14.16 5.74 25.77
N ASN A 119 -14.12 6.77 26.59
CA ASN A 119 -15.14 7.02 27.60
C ASN A 119 -16.52 7.16 26.96
N ALA A 120 -17.44 6.29 27.34
CA ALA A 120 -18.83 6.33 26.88
C ALA A 120 -19.69 7.27 27.75
N GLY A 121 -20.75 7.83 27.18
CA GLY A 121 -21.78 8.59 27.91
C GLY A 121 -22.12 9.95 27.28
N PRO A 122 -23.03 10.73 27.91
CA PRO A 122 -23.46 12.04 27.39
C PRO A 122 -22.33 13.06 27.25
N SER A 123 -21.24 12.89 28.00
CA SER A 123 -20.00 13.67 27.91
C SER A 123 -18.82 12.77 27.50
N GLY A 124 -19.09 11.75 26.69
CA GLY A 124 -18.09 10.79 26.22
C GLY A 124 -17.02 11.43 25.33
N THR A 125 -15.91 10.72 25.17
CA THR A 125 -14.81 11.16 24.30
C THR A 125 -15.17 10.90 22.84
N LEU A 126 -15.29 11.98 22.06
CA LEU A 126 -15.59 11.92 20.64
C LEU A 126 -14.54 12.70 19.84
N PHE A 127 -13.97 12.03 18.84
CA PHE A 127 -13.23 12.71 17.78
C PHE A 127 -14.21 13.05 16.64
N PRO A 128 -14.22 14.28 16.10
CA PRO A 128 -15.17 14.68 15.06
C PRO A 128 -14.87 14.03 13.69
N SER A 129 -13.60 13.77 13.40
CA SER A 129 -13.12 13.17 12.16
C SER A 129 -11.75 12.52 12.41
N MET A 130 -11.18 11.91 11.38
CA MET A 130 -9.80 11.44 11.44
C MET A 130 -8.84 12.63 11.57
N TRP A 131 -7.67 12.40 12.14
CA TRP A 131 -6.66 13.43 12.39
C TRP A 131 -5.25 12.88 12.21
N PHE A 132 -4.33 13.80 11.96
CA PHE A 132 -2.89 13.56 11.98
C PHE A 132 -2.23 14.55 12.95
N GLN A 133 -1.20 14.09 13.63
CA GLN A 133 -0.34 14.91 14.47
C GLN A 133 1.09 14.78 13.96
N PHE A 134 1.66 15.89 13.51
CA PHE A 134 3.03 15.96 12.99
C PHE A 134 3.97 16.48 14.06
N ALA A 135 5.05 15.75 14.34
CA ALA A 135 6.14 16.21 15.18
C ALA A 135 7.45 15.57 14.72
N ASN A 136 8.56 16.22 15.06
CA ASN A 136 9.88 15.69 14.78
C ASN A 136 10.11 14.38 15.54
N ASP A 137 10.80 13.45 14.87
CA ASP A 137 11.26 12.21 15.47
C ASP A 137 12.07 12.50 16.74
N LYS A 138 11.92 11.62 17.72
CA LYS A 138 12.57 11.75 19.02
C LYS A 138 13.21 10.42 19.40
N HIS A 139 14.50 10.44 19.73
CA HIS A 139 15.29 9.25 20.08
C HIS A 139 15.23 8.15 19.01
N GLY A 140 15.23 8.54 17.73
CA GLY A 140 15.18 7.59 16.60
C GLY A 140 13.82 6.94 16.38
N ARG A 141 12.75 7.45 17.02
CA ARG A 141 11.39 6.96 16.86
C ARG A 141 10.49 8.05 16.29
N SER A 142 9.59 7.64 15.40
CA SER A 142 8.61 8.54 14.79
C SER A 142 7.70 9.15 15.84
N ARG A 143 7.40 10.43 15.67
CA ARG A 143 6.39 11.14 16.47
C ARG A 143 5.21 11.61 15.62
N LEU A 144 5.03 10.98 14.46
CA LEU A 144 3.87 11.14 13.60
C LEU A 144 2.79 10.16 14.06
N PHE A 145 1.61 10.67 14.39
CA PHE A 145 0.46 9.85 14.79
C PHE A 145 -0.74 10.17 13.93
N TYR A 146 -1.63 9.19 13.80
CA TYR A 146 -2.94 9.40 13.26
C TYR A 146 -3.99 8.74 14.12
N GLY A 147 -5.21 9.26 14.03
CA GLY A 147 -6.37 8.67 14.69
C GLY A 147 -7.61 8.72 13.83
N PHE A 148 -8.50 7.77 14.08
CA PHE A 148 -9.82 7.69 13.50
C PHE A 148 -10.85 7.66 14.63
N PRO A 149 -11.99 8.34 14.45
CA PRO A 149 -13.07 8.35 15.43
C PRO A 149 -13.68 6.96 15.60
N THR A 150 -14.57 6.85 16.57
CA THR A 150 -15.56 5.77 16.59
C THR A 150 -16.40 5.87 15.31
N VAL A 151 -16.76 4.73 14.73
CA VAL A 151 -17.55 4.67 13.49
C VAL A 151 -18.69 3.67 13.66
N GLU A 152 -19.83 3.94 13.02
CA GLU A 152 -21.06 3.14 13.16
C GLU A 152 -20.90 1.68 12.70
N TRP A 153 -19.95 1.42 11.79
CA TRP A 153 -19.64 0.09 11.27
C TRP A 153 -18.49 -0.61 12.03
N GLY A 154 -18.02 -0.04 13.13
CA GLY A 154 -17.00 -0.60 14.01
C GLY A 154 -17.55 -0.96 15.39
N PRO A 155 -16.73 -1.55 16.28
CA PRO A 155 -17.10 -1.75 17.67
C PRO A 155 -17.47 -0.42 18.36
N PRO A 156 -18.55 -0.38 19.16
CA PRO A 156 -18.96 0.85 19.83
C PRO A 156 -17.91 1.30 20.84
N ASN A 157 -17.74 2.62 20.99
CA ASN A 157 -16.81 3.25 21.95
C ASN A 157 -15.35 2.81 21.78
N VAL A 158 -14.93 2.51 20.55
CA VAL A 158 -13.53 2.19 20.23
C VAL A 158 -13.04 3.09 19.10
N CYS A 159 -11.96 3.83 19.35
CA CYS A 159 -11.27 4.64 18.34
C CYS A 159 -10.00 3.92 17.87
N ARG A 160 -9.53 4.23 16.66
CA ARG A 160 -8.24 3.71 16.16
C ARG A 160 -7.19 4.79 16.29
N ILE A 161 -6.06 4.48 16.90
CA ILE A 161 -4.93 5.40 17.03
C ILE A 161 -3.66 4.60 16.80
N ALA A 162 -2.72 5.15 16.05
CA ALA A 162 -1.44 4.50 15.77
C ALA A 162 -0.35 5.52 15.46
N VAL A 163 0.89 5.10 15.70
CA VAL A 163 2.07 5.74 15.11
C VAL A 163 2.05 5.52 13.60
N ASP A 164 2.37 6.55 12.82
CA ASP A 164 2.55 6.48 11.37
C ASP A 164 3.99 6.10 11.02
N ALA A 165 4.41 4.96 11.53
CA ALA A 165 5.71 4.36 11.26
C ALA A 165 5.64 2.86 11.50
N ALA A 166 6.65 2.15 10.98
CA ALA A 166 6.89 0.76 11.34
C ALA A 166 8.34 0.60 11.78
N THR A 167 8.52 0.03 12.97
CA THR A 167 9.85 -0.38 13.44
C THR A 167 10.39 -1.54 12.60
N ARG A 168 9.53 -2.47 12.16
CA ARG A 168 9.92 -3.57 11.27
C ARG A 168 9.63 -3.23 9.81
N GLN A 169 10.68 -3.30 9.01
CA GLN A 169 10.67 -3.03 7.58
C GLN A 169 11.30 -4.21 6.84
N ILE A 170 10.64 -4.68 5.80
CA ILE A 170 11.03 -5.85 5.01
C ILE A 170 11.05 -5.51 3.52
N THR A 171 11.75 -6.31 2.73
CA THR A 171 11.84 -6.15 1.27
C THR A 171 10.99 -7.15 0.50
N ASP A 172 10.52 -8.20 1.18
CA ASP A 172 9.67 -9.25 0.62
C ASP A 172 8.53 -9.57 1.61
N PRO A 173 7.25 -9.59 1.18
CA PRO A 173 6.13 -9.89 2.05
C PRO A 173 6.15 -11.31 2.66
N ASN A 174 6.90 -12.27 2.11
CA ASN A 174 7.10 -13.59 2.72
C ASN A 174 7.95 -13.54 4.00
N LEU A 175 8.69 -12.45 4.22
CA LEU A 175 9.40 -12.21 5.48
C LEU A 175 8.46 -11.72 6.58
N ARG A 176 7.16 -11.58 6.32
CA ARG A 176 6.19 -11.06 7.29
C ARG A 176 6.16 -11.93 8.56
N CYS A 177 6.19 -11.30 9.73
CA CYS A 177 6.01 -11.97 11.00
C CYS A 177 4.52 -11.96 11.38
N GLY A 178 3.73 -12.87 10.78
CA GLY A 178 2.27 -12.76 10.69
C GLY A 178 1.51 -12.51 12.01
N SER A 179 1.92 -13.12 13.11
CA SER A 179 1.18 -13.05 14.39
C SER A 179 1.81 -12.11 15.43
N VAL A 180 2.90 -11.43 15.09
CA VAL A 180 3.66 -10.60 16.04
C VAL A 180 3.58 -9.15 15.60
N VAL A 181 2.83 -8.35 16.35
CA VAL A 181 2.83 -6.89 16.24
C VAL A 181 4.00 -6.35 17.05
N ASN A 182 4.69 -5.33 16.53
CA ASN A 182 5.85 -4.79 17.23
C ASN A 182 5.40 -4.09 18.54
N PRO A 183 5.87 -4.53 19.71
CA PRO A 183 5.46 -3.94 20.99
C PRO A 183 5.90 -2.48 21.16
N GLU A 184 6.96 -2.05 20.49
CA GLU A 184 7.45 -0.67 20.58
C GLU A 184 6.51 0.31 19.87
N ASP A 185 5.95 -0.07 18.73
CA ASP A 185 4.99 0.76 17.98
C ASP A 185 3.66 0.94 18.77
N ILE A 186 3.24 -0.11 19.49
CA ILE A 186 2.12 -0.05 20.43
C ILE A 186 2.49 0.87 21.59
N HIS A 187 3.66 0.70 22.18
CA HIS A 187 4.12 1.50 23.32
C HIS A 187 4.17 2.99 22.98
N ASP A 188 4.71 3.36 21.82
CA ASP A 188 4.75 4.75 21.35
C ASP A 188 3.35 5.37 21.26
N THR A 189 2.40 4.58 20.76
CA THR A 189 0.99 4.96 20.67
C THR A 189 0.37 5.13 22.05
N GLN A 190 0.62 4.21 22.99
CA GLN A 190 0.13 4.30 24.36
C GLN A 190 0.69 5.53 25.09
N GLN A 191 1.98 5.85 24.91
CA GLN A 191 2.57 7.07 25.49
C GLN A 191 1.92 8.32 24.90
N PHE A 192 1.72 8.36 23.58
CA PHE A 192 1.02 9.48 22.95
C PHE A 192 -0.38 9.68 23.53
N ILE A 193 -1.18 8.61 23.65
CA ILE A 193 -2.53 8.67 24.22
C ILE A 193 -2.48 9.16 25.67
N LYS A 194 -1.59 8.61 26.50
CA LYS A 194 -1.42 8.99 27.90
C LYS A 194 -1.14 10.48 28.06
N GLU A 195 -0.21 10.98 27.26
CA GLU A 195 0.28 12.36 27.32
C GLU A 195 -0.74 13.35 26.74
N HIS A 196 -1.33 13.03 25.59
CA HIS A 196 -2.01 13.99 24.74
C HIS A 196 -3.50 13.82 24.56
N LEU A 197 -4.12 12.73 25.05
CA LEU A 197 -5.54 12.48 24.84
C LEU A 197 -6.34 12.37 26.14
N VAL A 198 -7.60 12.79 26.07
CA VAL A 198 -8.56 12.76 27.18
C VAL A 198 -9.59 11.66 26.94
N GLY A 199 -9.80 10.81 27.96
CA GLY A 199 -10.85 9.78 27.95
C GLY A 199 -10.66 8.68 26.90
N VAL A 200 -9.41 8.38 26.55
CA VAL A 200 -9.00 7.20 25.79
C VAL A 200 -8.17 6.32 26.73
N ASP A 201 -8.51 5.04 26.85
CA ASP A 201 -7.74 4.10 27.67
C ASP A 201 -6.41 3.80 26.98
N HIS A 202 -5.31 4.29 27.55
CA HIS A 202 -3.97 4.07 27.01
C HIS A 202 -3.32 2.76 27.49
N MET A 203 -3.87 2.10 28.51
CA MET A 203 -3.19 0.98 29.19
C MET A 203 -3.28 -0.31 28.41
N THR A 204 -4.41 -0.56 27.74
CA THR A 204 -4.63 -1.81 27.00
C THR A 204 -5.40 -1.54 25.71
N PRO A 205 -4.82 -1.80 24.53
CA PRO A 205 -5.58 -1.79 23.29
C PRO A 205 -6.71 -2.82 23.38
N ALA A 206 -7.93 -2.42 22.99
CA ALA A 206 -9.05 -3.34 22.83
C ALA A 206 -8.79 -4.36 21.71
N TYR A 207 -8.05 -3.95 20.68
CA TYR A 207 -7.65 -4.79 19.57
C TYR A 207 -6.42 -4.18 18.87
N THR A 208 -5.54 -5.02 18.33
CA THR A 208 -4.41 -4.59 17.52
C THR A 208 -4.33 -5.46 16.27
N LEU A 209 -3.98 -4.85 15.14
CA LEU A 209 -3.74 -5.52 13.88
C LEU A 209 -2.40 -5.12 13.27
N SER A 210 -1.92 -5.94 12.33
CA SER A 210 -0.80 -5.63 11.45
C SER A 210 -1.28 -5.55 10.00
N CYS A 211 -0.76 -4.59 9.24
CA CYS A 211 -0.89 -4.53 7.79
C CYS A 211 0.45 -4.23 7.12
N LEU A 212 0.52 -4.46 5.80
CA LEU A 212 1.69 -4.12 5.01
C LEU A 212 1.44 -2.81 4.27
N GLN A 213 2.37 -1.87 4.41
CA GLN A 213 2.42 -0.67 3.57
C GLN A 213 3.66 -0.74 2.70
N THR A 214 3.47 -0.67 1.40
CA THR A 214 4.57 -0.67 0.44
C THR A 214 5.01 0.75 0.17
N ASN A 215 6.31 1.03 0.27
CA ASN A 215 6.87 2.36 0.00
C ASN A 215 8.01 2.26 -1.02
N THR A 216 8.22 3.34 -1.75
CA THR A 216 9.44 3.63 -2.53
C THR A 216 10.28 4.65 -1.75
N PHE A 217 11.50 4.95 -2.22
CA PHE A 217 12.42 5.88 -1.55
C PHE A 217 11.84 7.30 -1.32
N ASP A 218 10.87 7.70 -2.14
CA ASP A 218 10.20 9.00 -2.12
C ASP A 218 8.78 8.96 -1.54
N ASN A 219 8.30 7.80 -1.07
CA ASN A 219 6.93 7.58 -0.58
C ASN A 219 5.83 7.92 -1.61
N MET A 220 6.15 7.91 -2.91
CA MET A 220 5.20 8.12 -4.01
C MET A 220 4.67 6.78 -4.58
N PHE A 221 3.63 6.85 -5.41
CA PHE A 221 3.11 5.67 -6.10
C PHE A 221 4.08 5.20 -7.20
N VAL A 222 3.96 3.95 -7.61
CA VAL A 222 4.36 3.51 -8.94
C VAL A 222 3.07 3.29 -9.71
N LEU A 223 2.84 4.06 -10.76
CA LEU A 223 1.67 3.96 -11.65
C LEU A 223 2.16 4.19 -13.08
N ASP A 224 2.54 3.12 -13.75
CA ASP A 224 3.19 3.19 -15.06
C ASP A 224 3.04 1.88 -15.84
N TYR A 225 3.50 1.86 -17.09
CA TYR A 225 3.72 0.63 -17.83
C TYR A 225 5.05 -0.04 -17.45
N ILE A 226 5.14 -1.35 -17.64
CA ILE A 226 6.42 -2.04 -17.64
C ILE A 226 7.24 -1.54 -18.84
N PRO A 227 8.47 -1.04 -18.65
CA PRO A 227 9.25 -0.45 -19.75
C PRO A 227 9.51 -1.45 -20.87
N GLU A 228 9.54 -0.95 -22.11
CA GLU A 228 9.59 -1.78 -23.33
C GLU A 228 10.78 -2.75 -23.34
N GLN A 229 11.94 -2.33 -22.82
CA GLN A 229 13.14 -3.17 -22.73
C GLN A 229 12.96 -4.42 -21.85
N TYR A 230 11.99 -4.43 -20.93
CA TYR A 230 11.73 -5.56 -20.03
C TYR A 230 10.57 -6.46 -20.51
N LEU A 231 9.86 -6.10 -21.58
CA LEU A 231 8.68 -6.83 -22.04
C LEU A 231 8.98 -8.17 -22.74
N GLN A 232 10.25 -8.50 -23.02
CA GLN A 232 10.68 -9.79 -23.59
C GLN A 232 9.91 -10.19 -24.87
N GLY A 233 9.61 -9.22 -25.73
CA GLY A 233 8.83 -9.44 -26.97
C GLY A 233 7.31 -9.27 -26.82
N GLY A 234 6.83 -8.90 -25.64
CA GLY A 234 5.46 -8.45 -25.44
C GLY A 234 5.19 -7.09 -26.08
N ALA A 235 3.94 -6.84 -26.45
CA ALA A 235 3.53 -5.59 -27.08
C ALA A 235 3.75 -4.37 -26.16
N ARG A 236 4.13 -3.23 -26.74
CA ARG A 236 4.27 -1.96 -26.01
C ARG A 236 2.98 -1.59 -25.26
N ASP A 237 3.12 -1.00 -24.09
CA ASP A 237 2.03 -0.54 -23.21
C ASP A 237 1.00 -1.64 -22.89
N SER A 238 1.42 -2.92 -22.90
CA SER A 238 0.52 -4.05 -22.66
C SER A 238 0.42 -4.48 -21.20
N VAL A 239 1.38 -4.08 -20.36
CA VAL A 239 1.38 -4.38 -18.92
C VAL A 239 1.52 -3.08 -18.15
N ALA A 240 0.49 -2.71 -17.40
CA ALA A 240 0.53 -1.62 -16.42
C ALA A 240 0.74 -2.17 -15.02
N VAL A 241 1.38 -1.40 -14.15
CA VAL A 241 1.62 -1.73 -12.74
C VAL A 241 1.17 -0.59 -11.84
N PHE A 242 0.54 -0.95 -10.73
CA PHE A 242 0.24 -0.05 -9.64
C PHE A 242 0.70 -0.64 -8.30
N THR A 243 1.55 0.08 -7.58
CA THR A 243 1.96 -0.27 -6.22
C THR A 243 2.45 0.94 -5.43
N ALA A 244 2.76 0.70 -4.16
CA ALA A 244 3.30 1.64 -3.20
C ALA A 244 2.39 2.84 -2.82
N GLY A 245 2.77 3.50 -1.73
CA GLY A 245 2.20 4.74 -1.22
C GLY A 245 0.87 4.60 -0.48
N TRP A 246 0.34 5.76 -0.07
CA TRP A 246 -0.83 5.93 0.80
C TRP A 246 -2.15 6.01 0.02
N ALA A 247 -2.35 5.04 -0.86
CA ALA A 247 -3.27 5.16 -1.99
C ALA A 247 -4.75 4.86 -1.72
N MET A 248 -5.11 4.31 -0.55
CA MET A 248 -6.48 3.83 -0.28
C MET A 248 -7.56 4.90 -0.57
N LYS A 249 -7.28 6.16 -0.26
CA LYS A 249 -8.19 7.30 -0.51
C LYS A 249 -8.37 7.64 -1.99
N PHE A 250 -7.49 7.15 -2.86
CA PHE A 250 -7.50 7.39 -4.31
C PHE A 250 -8.01 6.19 -5.12
N VAL A 251 -8.45 5.10 -4.49
CA VAL A 251 -8.83 3.84 -5.18
C VAL A 251 -9.75 4.05 -6.40
N PRO A 252 -10.85 4.83 -6.31
CA PRO A 252 -11.69 5.07 -7.49
C PRO A 252 -10.96 5.78 -8.64
N LEU A 253 -10.06 6.71 -8.31
CA LEU A 253 -9.28 7.46 -9.30
C LEU A 253 -8.19 6.59 -9.93
N ILE A 254 -7.46 5.82 -9.12
CA ILE A 254 -6.44 4.89 -9.59
C ILE A 254 -7.05 3.80 -10.49
N GLY A 255 -8.24 3.29 -10.14
CA GLY A 255 -8.97 2.35 -11.00
C GLY A 255 -9.31 2.95 -12.36
N ARG A 256 -9.73 4.22 -12.41
CA ARG A 256 -9.96 4.96 -13.66
C ARG A 256 -8.65 5.12 -14.44
N ALA A 257 -7.58 5.54 -13.77
CA ALA A 257 -6.27 5.76 -14.37
C ALA A 257 -5.75 4.49 -15.06
N LEU A 258 -5.77 3.36 -14.35
CA LEU A 258 -5.33 2.07 -14.89
C LEU A 258 -6.19 1.61 -16.07
N LYS A 259 -7.51 1.80 -16.00
CA LYS A 259 -8.43 1.53 -17.12
C LYS A 259 -8.07 2.37 -18.34
N ASP A 260 -7.85 3.67 -18.17
CA ASP A 260 -7.51 4.60 -19.25
C ASP A 260 -6.15 4.24 -19.86
N MET A 261 -5.16 3.91 -19.04
CA MET A 261 -3.88 3.40 -19.51
C MET A 261 -4.04 2.16 -20.40
N VAL A 262 -4.70 1.09 -19.93
CA VAL A 262 -4.69 -0.16 -20.70
C VAL A 262 -5.64 -0.17 -21.90
N LEU A 263 -6.71 0.62 -21.89
CA LEU A 263 -7.69 0.67 -22.98
C LEU A 263 -7.42 1.80 -23.99
N ASN A 264 -6.94 2.95 -23.52
CA ASN A 264 -6.77 4.16 -24.34
C ASN A 264 -5.29 4.49 -24.59
N GLY A 265 -4.35 3.83 -23.91
CA GLY A 265 -2.91 4.08 -24.05
C GLY A 265 -2.42 5.33 -23.31
N HIS A 266 -3.26 5.98 -22.50
CA HIS A 266 -2.94 7.20 -21.75
C HIS A 266 -3.92 7.39 -20.60
N SER A 267 -3.46 8.01 -19.52
CA SER A 267 -4.29 8.53 -18.42
C SER A 267 -3.76 9.88 -17.96
N GLU A 268 -4.63 10.87 -17.78
CA GLU A 268 -4.27 12.18 -17.22
C GLU A 268 -3.77 12.10 -15.76
N TYR A 269 -4.07 11.00 -15.07
CA TYR A 269 -3.67 10.74 -13.69
C TYR A 269 -2.36 9.95 -13.57
N ALA A 270 -1.81 9.46 -14.69
CA ALA A 270 -0.51 8.79 -14.72
C ALA A 270 0.59 9.84 -14.87
N LEU A 271 0.91 10.51 -13.76
CA LEU A 271 1.82 11.64 -13.71
C LEU A 271 3.30 11.20 -13.75
N ASP A 272 4.18 12.12 -14.16
CA ASP A 272 5.63 11.88 -14.24
C ASP A 272 6.24 11.46 -12.89
N GLU A 273 5.70 11.97 -11.78
CA GLU A 273 6.11 11.63 -10.41
C GLU A 273 5.80 10.16 -10.04
N PHE A 274 4.97 9.47 -10.81
CA PHE A 274 4.62 8.06 -10.57
C PHE A 274 5.33 7.09 -11.50
N LYS A 275 6.17 7.59 -12.42
CA LYS A 275 6.91 6.75 -13.37
C LYS A 275 7.79 5.73 -12.69
N ILE A 276 7.89 4.54 -13.28
CA ILE A 276 8.65 3.42 -12.74
C ILE A 276 10.17 3.63 -12.85
N ASP A 277 10.61 4.42 -13.83
CA ASP A 277 12.01 4.71 -14.13
C ASP A 277 12.52 6.02 -13.50
N ARG A 278 11.70 6.67 -12.66
CA ARG A 278 12.10 7.89 -11.97
C ARG A 278 13.29 7.64 -11.03
N LEU A 279 14.17 8.63 -10.93
CA LEU A 279 15.43 8.55 -10.22
C LEU A 279 15.34 9.22 -8.85
N ASP A 280 16.05 8.69 -7.86
CA ASP A 280 16.22 9.31 -6.56
C ASP A 280 17.17 10.51 -6.68
N PRO A 281 16.67 11.76 -6.53
CA PRO A 281 17.50 12.96 -6.65
C PRO A 281 18.58 13.04 -5.56
N LYS A 282 18.42 12.29 -4.46
CA LYS A 282 19.41 12.21 -3.37
C LYS A 282 20.51 11.19 -3.65
N SER A 283 20.33 10.31 -4.64
CA SER A 283 21.35 9.33 -5.01
C SER A 283 22.53 10.00 -5.70
N LYS A 284 23.74 9.86 -5.13
CA LYS A 284 24.98 10.31 -5.76
C LYS A 284 25.48 9.23 -6.71
N GLY A 285 25.06 9.27 -7.96
CA GLY A 285 25.63 8.41 -9.00
C GLY A 285 27.00 8.88 -9.48
N LYS A 286 27.58 8.12 -10.41
CA LYS A 286 28.86 8.46 -11.04
C LYS A 286 28.74 9.82 -11.74
N TYR A 287 29.72 10.71 -11.53
CA TYR A 287 29.77 12.08 -12.07
C TYR A 287 28.66 13.03 -11.58
N GLY A 288 28.03 12.75 -10.43
CA GLY A 288 27.07 13.67 -9.81
C GLY A 288 25.66 13.65 -10.45
N LYS A 289 25.38 12.70 -11.34
CA LYS A 289 24.02 12.43 -11.84
C LYS A 289 23.32 11.40 -10.95
N PRO A 290 22.02 11.55 -10.65
CA PRO A 290 21.23 10.48 -10.04
C PRO A 290 21.35 9.18 -10.86
N GLN A 291 21.62 8.06 -10.20
CA GLN A 291 21.72 6.76 -10.87
C GLN A 291 20.88 5.66 -10.20
N ALA A 292 20.41 5.87 -8.97
CA ALA A 292 19.53 4.91 -8.32
C ALA A 292 18.08 5.31 -8.58
N GLY A 293 17.31 4.44 -9.24
CA GLY A 293 15.86 4.56 -9.36
C GLY A 293 15.13 3.49 -8.57
N ILE A 294 13.86 3.28 -8.91
CA ILE A 294 13.00 2.27 -8.29
C ILE A 294 13.30 0.88 -8.82
N ILE A 295 13.70 0.77 -10.09
CA ILE A 295 14.11 -0.50 -10.68
C ILE A 295 15.42 -0.95 -10.05
N ASP A 296 15.43 -2.20 -9.59
CA ASP A 296 16.59 -2.98 -9.20
C ASP A 296 16.74 -4.11 -10.20
N GLU A 297 17.73 -4.01 -11.08
CA GLU A 297 18.03 -5.09 -12.01
C GLU A 297 18.45 -6.30 -11.18
N ALA A 298 17.75 -7.42 -11.34
CA ALA A 298 18.14 -8.64 -10.65
C ALA A 298 19.47 -9.11 -11.24
N ASP A 299 20.45 -9.44 -10.39
CA ASP A 299 21.69 -10.07 -10.83
C ASP A 299 21.34 -11.27 -11.73
N ALA A 300 22.00 -11.36 -12.89
CA ALA A 300 21.70 -12.28 -13.99
C ALA A 300 21.80 -13.79 -13.62
N ASP A 301 22.07 -14.13 -12.37
CA ASP A 301 22.33 -15.48 -11.89
C ASP A 301 21.07 -16.34 -11.67
N PHE A 302 19.87 -15.78 -11.72
CA PHE A 302 18.62 -16.56 -11.58
C PHE A 302 18.12 -17.21 -12.89
N ALA A 303 18.78 -16.99 -14.03
CA ALA A 303 18.31 -17.48 -15.32
C ALA A 303 18.58 -18.98 -15.60
N ASN A 304 19.39 -19.68 -14.78
CA ASN A 304 19.92 -21.01 -15.14
C ASN A 304 19.54 -22.18 -14.21
N SER A 305 18.60 -22.03 -13.28
CA SER A 305 18.27 -23.13 -12.34
C SER A 305 16.91 -23.80 -12.59
N TRP A 306 16.57 -24.16 -13.83
CA TRP A 306 15.40 -25.01 -14.11
C TRP A 306 15.57 -25.95 -15.33
N GLU A 307 16.80 -26.39 -15.64
CA GLU A 307 16.99 -27.43 -16.68
C GLU A 307 16.92 -28.88 -16.18
N HIS A 308 16.74 -29.14 -14.88
CA HIS A 308 16.52 -30.49 -14.39
C HIS A 308 15.44 -30.51 -13.30
N LEU A 309 14.19 -30.71 -13.71
CA LEU A 309 13.15 -31.51 -13.03
C LEU A 309 12.00 -31.80 -14.00
#